data_AF-A0A2K3KS87-F1
#
_entry.id   AF-A0A2K3KS87-F1
#
_cell.length_a   1.000
_cell.length_b   1.000
_cell.length_c   1.000
_cell.angle_alpha   90.00
_cell.angle_beta   90.00
_cell.angle_gamma   90.00
#
_symmetry.space_group_name_H-M   'P 1'
#
loop_
_entity.id
_entity.type
_entity.pdbx_description
1 polymer ?
#
loop_
_entity_poly.entity_id
_entity_poly.type
_entity_poly.pdbx_seq_one_letter_code
_entity_poly.pdbx_strand_id
1 'polypeptide(L)' 'LSAFIEVVLDRLTSPQVVNLIRGKKFDVNLVQRLKNTLYAVEAVLNDAEQKQFKDSAVNKWLDDLKDAVYV' A
#
# COMPACT_ATOMS: atom_id res chain seq x y z
N LEU A 1 -5.44 3.51 6.62
CA LEU A 1 -4.27 2.81 6.06
C LEU A 1 -4.42 2.63 4.55
N SER A 2 -5.57 2.18 4.05
CA SER A 2 -5.81 1.97 2.62
C SER A 2 -5.59 3.24 1.77
N ALA A 3 -6.10 4.39 2.24
CA ALA A 3 -5.90 5.68 1.59
C ALA A 3 -4.41 6.09 1.45
N PHE A 4 -3.53 5.63 2.34
CA PHE A 4 -2.09 5.86 2.20
C PHE A 4 -1.52 5.05 1.03
N ILE A 5 -1.97 3.80 0.88
CA ILE A 5 -1.55 2.93 -0.23
C ILE A 5 -2.00 3.51 -1.58
N GLU A 6 -3.23 4.03 -1.67
CA GLU A 6 -3.73 4.74 -2.86
C GLU A 6 -2.79 5.91 -3.23
N VAL A 7 -2.42 6.75 -2.27
CA VAL A 7 -1.50 7.88 -2.50
C VAL A 7 -0.13 7.40 -2.97
N VAL A 8 0.39 6.30 -2.44
CA VAL A 8 1.67 5.73 -2.88
C VAL A 8 1.56 5.16 -4.29
N LEU A 9 0.48 4.45 -4.62
CA LEU A 9 0.20 3.94 -5.96
C LEU A 9 0.11 5.06 -6.99
N ASP A 10 -0.59 6.15 -6.67
CA ASP A 10 -0.69 7.35 -7.52
C ASP A 10 0.67 8.04 -7.71
N ARG A 11 1.48 8.11 -6.66
CA ARG A 11 2.85 8.62 -6.79
C ARG A 11 3.72 7.72 -7.66
N LEU A 12 3.54 6.40 -7.62
CA LEU A 12 4.26 5.44 -8.48
C LEU A 12 3.82 5.48 -9.95
N THR A 13 2.64 6.03 -10.25
CA THR A 13 2.18 6.28 -11.62
C THR A 13 2.49 7.70 -12.10
N SER A 14 2.86 8.61 -11.19
CA SER A 14 3.25 9.98 -11.52
C SER A 14 4.38 10.05 -12.56
N PRO A 15 4.28 10.92 -13.59
CA PRO A 15 5.30 11.08 -14.62
C PRO A 15 6.70 11.36 -14.05
N GLN A 16 6.79 12.07 -12.93
CA GLN A 16 8.05 12.45 -12.28
C GLN A 16 8.79 11.20 -11.76
N VAL A 17 8.06 10.32 -11.07
CA VAL A 17 8.60 9.08 -10.48
C VAL A 17 8.89 8.06 -11.58
N VAL A 18 8.00 7.93 -12.57
CA VAL A 18 8.22 7.05 -13.73
C VAL A 18 9.46 7.47 -14.52
N ASN A 19 9.66 8.78 -14.74
CA ASN A 19 10.84 9.30 -15.41
C ASN A 19 12.11 9.10 -14.58
N LEU A 20 12.04 9.21 -13.24
CA LEU A 20 13.17 8.92 -12.35
C LEU A 20 13.57 7.44 -12.39
N ILE A 21 12.58 6.53 -12.34
CA ILE A 21 12.77 5.08 -12.45
C ILE A 21 13.42 4.73 -13.79
N ARG A 22 12.90 5.29 -14.89
CA ARG A 22 13.43 5.09 -16.24
C ARG A 22 14.85 5.66 -16.38
N GLY A 23 15.09 6.86 -15.89
CA GLY A 23 16.40 7.54 -15.94
C GLY A 23 17.48 6.85 -15.10
N LYS A 24 17.09 6.22 -13.97
CA LYS A 24 17.99 5.43 -13.12
C LYS A 24 18.13 3.97 -13.54
N LYS A 25 17.54 3.55 -14.67
CA LYS A 25 17.48 2.14 -15.12
C LYS A 25 17.00 1.18 -14.02
N PHE A 26 16.03 1.60 -13.21
CA PHE A 26 15.38 0.67 -12.29
C PHE A 26 14.71 -0.45 -13.08
N ASP A 27 14.79 -1.67 -12.57
CA ASP A 27 14.16 -2.82 -13.19
C ASP A 27 12.63 -2.61 -13.21
N VAL A 28 12.06 -2.49 -14.40
CA VAL A 28 10.63 -2.32 -14.61
C VAL A 28 9.85 -3.48 -13.96
N ASN A 29 10.45 -4.67 -13.90
CA ASN A 29 9.89 -5.83 -13.21
C ASN A 29 9.79 -5.61 -11.69
N LEU A 30 10.77 -4.96 -11.07
CA LEU A 30 10.74 -4.64 -9.65
C LEU A 30 9.61 -3.65 -9.32
N VAL A 31 9.40 -2.65 -10.18
CA VAL A 31 8.32 -1.67 -10.02
C VAL A 31 6.95 -2.31 -10.18
N GLN A 32 6.80 -3.22 -11.16
CA GLN A 32 5.57 -3.98 -11.33
C GLN A 32 5.30 -4.89 -10.14
N ARG A 33 6.32 -5.58 -9.62
CA ARG A 33 6.21 -6.38 -8.39
C ARG A 33 5.76 -5.53 -7.20
N LEU A 34 6.36 -4.36 -7.00
CA LEU A 34 5.97 -3.44 -5.94
C LEU A 34 4.49 -3.02 -6.07
N LYS A 35 4.05 -2.64 -7.28
CA LYS A 35 2.64 -2.30 -7.54
C LYS A 35 1.70 -3.44 -7.19
N ASN A 36 2.01 -4.66 -7.64
CA ASN A 36 1.19 -5.84 -7.35
C ASN A 36 1.10 -6.13 -5.85
N THR A 37 2.21 -5.99 -5.12
CA THR A 37 2.22 -6.13 -3.66
C THR A 37 1.35 -5.05 -2.99
N LEU A 38 1.45 -3.80 -3.42
CA LEU A 38 0.64 -2.71 -2.88
C LEU A 38 -0.86 -2.93 -3.13
N TYR A 39 -1.27 -3.39 -4.32
CA TYR A 39 -2.67 -3.74 -4.60
C TYR A 39 -3.18 -4.88 -3.72
N ALA A 40 -2.36 -5.91 -3.49
CA ALA A 40 -2.74 -7.00 -2.59
C ALA A 40 -2.93 -6.50 -1.15
N VAL A 41 -2.03 -5.63 -0.68
CA VAL A 41 -2.11 -5.02 0.65
C VAL A 41 -3.32 -4.10 0.77
N GLU A 42 -3.61 -3.27 -0.23
CA GLU A 42 -4.79 -2.41 -0.28
C GLU A 42 -6.09 -3.20 -0.16
N ALA A 43 -6.21 -4.33 -0.88
CA ALA A 43 -7.39 -5.18 -0.79
C ALA A 43 -7.61 -5.75 0.62
N VAL A 44 -6.52 -6.21 1.27
CA VAL A 44 -6.57 -6.73 2.64
C VAL A 44 -6.93 -5.62 3.63
N LEU A 45 -6.34 -4.43 3.47
CA LEU A 45 -6.61 -3.29 4.34
C LEU A 45 -8.04 -2.78 4.19
N ASN A 46 -8.57 -2.69 2.96
CA ASN A 46 -9.94 -2.27 2.72
C ASN A 46 -10.95 -3.25 3.36
N ASP A 47 -10.72 -4.56 3.20
CA ASP A 47 -11.56 -5.58 3.84
C ASP A 47 -11.48 -5.51 5.37
N ALA A 48 -10.27 -5.36 5.91
CA ALA A 48 -10.06 -5.22 7.34
C ALA A 48 -10.71 -3.95 7.91
N GLU A 49 -10.56 -2.80 7.24
CA GLU A 49 -11.13 -1.51 7.66
C GLU A 49 -12.67 -1.55 7.65
N GLN A 50 -13.30 -2.33 6.77
CA GLN A 50 -14.76 -2.54 6.83
C GLN A 50 -15.17 -3.50 7.95
N LYS A 51 -14.38 -4.54 8.21
CA LYS A 51 -14.68 -5.57 9.22
C LYS A 51 -14.36 -5.14 10.65
N GLN A 52 -13.51 -4.13 10.86
CA GLN A 52 -13.09 -3.66 12.19
C GLN A 52 -14.28 -3.32 13.12
N PHE A 53 -15.39 -2.86 12.56
CA PHE A 53 -16.59 -2.50 13.34
C PHE A 53 -17.41 -3.71 13.82
N LYS A 54 -17.17 -4.88 13.25
CA LYS A 54 -17.94 -6.11 13.50
C LYS A 54 -17.10 -7.23 14.11
N ASP A 55 -15.78 -7.20 13.91
CA ASP A 55 -14.84 -8.21 14.39
C ASP A 55 -13.74 -7.53 15.22
N SER A 56 -13.75 -7.80 16.52
CA SER A 56 -12.80 -7.24 17.47
C SER A 56 -11.37 -7.76 17.28
N ALA A 57 -11.20 -8.97 16.71
CA ALA A 57 -9.89 -9.49 16.38
C ALA A 57 -9.29 -8.75 15.17
N VAL A 58 -10.12 -8.43 14.16
CA VAL A 58 -9.71 -7.60 13.02
C VAL A 58 -9.38 -6.18 13.47
N ASN A 59 -10.16 -5.60 14.38
CA ASN A 59 -9.87 -4.28 14.94
C ASN A 59 -8.50 -4.26 15.65
N LYS A 60 -8.24 -5.24 16.51
CA LYS A 60 -6.95 -5.35 17.21
C LYS A 60 -5.77 -5.51 16.25
N TRP A 61 -5.92 -6.40 15.26
CA TRP A 61 -4.88 -6.59 14.25
C TRP A 61 -4.59 -5.30 13.46
N LEU A 62 -5.62 -4.51 13.13
CA LEU A 62 -5.45 -3.21 12.46
C LEU A 62 -4.76 -2.18 13.34
N ASP A 63 -5.05 -2.14 14.64
CA ASP A 63 -4.38 -1.22 15.57
C ASP A 63 -2.91 -1.60 15.76
N ASP A 64 -2.60 -2.89 15.95
CA ASP A 64 -1.22 -3.38 16.01
C ASP A 64 -0.45 -3.04 14.71
N LEU A 65 -1.12 -3.14 13.56
CA LEU A 65 -0.54 -2.77 12.27
C LEU A 65 -0.29 -1.25 12.15
N LYS A 66 -1.19 -0.40 12.65
CA LYS A 66 -0.97 1.06 12.68
C LYS A 66 0.25 1.39 13.54
N ASP A 67 0.36 0.80 14.72
CA ASP A 67 1.49 1.04 15.64
C ASP A 67 2.83 0.62 15.02
N ALA A 68 2.86 -0.50 14.28
CA ALA A 68 4.07 -0.96 13.61
C ALA A 68 4.52 -0.04 12.46
N VAL A 69 3.59 0.69 11.83
CA VAL A 69 3.84 1.51 10.64
C VAL A 69 4.07 2.99 10.96
N TYR A 70 3.49 3.51 12.04
CA TYR A 70 3.49 4.95 12.38
C TYR A 70 4.36 5.33 13.60
N VAL A 71 5.55 4.70 13.74
CA VAL A 71 6.56 5.06 14.77
C VAL A 71 6.98 6.52 14.71
#